data_AF-M0ZWZ2-F1
#
_entry.id   AF-M0ZWZ2-F1
#
_cell.length_a   1.000
_cell.length_b   1.000
_cell.length_c   1.000
_cell.angle_alpha   90.00
_cell.angle_beta   90.00
_cell.angle_gamma   90.00
#
_symmetry.space_group_name_H-M   'P 1'
#
loop_
_entity.id
_entity.type
_entity.pdbx_description
1 polymer ?
#
loop_
_entity_poly.entity_id
_entity_poly.type
_entity_poly.pdbx_seq_one_letter_code
_entity_poly.pdbx_strand_id
1 'polypeptide(L)'
;MSTISLPFQYTHSLKHLFSLYPFQKPLIQVFSQPRKITTIARRLFSLKPLAVSSPIRNYGDEKINPTYLSCSMPHKNPLKVAVLVSGGVDSSVALRLLHAAGHSCTAFYLKIWFQEDFENYWSECPWEDDLKYAKAVCDQVDVPLEVVHLTDEYWNNVVSYIIEEYKCGRTPNPDVLCNTRIKFGAFMDAISGMEFDFVASGHYAKIVHASTAQLDEPSILKLSKDMVKDQTYFLSHLSQAQLKRLIFPLGCIQKVRMKFARLLSHLIYQTKTGRIHKEYAFSAR
;
A
#
# COMPACT_ATOMS: atom_id res chain seq x y z
N MET A 1 -4.03 -55.78 -1.87
CA MET A 1 -3.11 -56.86 -2.29
C MET A 1 -3.27 -56.96 -3.80
N SER A 2 -2.30 -56.72 -4.67
CA SER A 2 -0.84 -56.88 -4.58
C SER A 2 -0.19 -55.98 -5.63
N THR A 3 0.96 -55.41 -5.29
CA THR A 3 1.89 -54.70 -6.17
C THR A 3 2.46 -55.61 -7.27
N ILE A 4 2.54 -55.10 -8.50
CA ILE A 4 3.56 -55.51 -9.48
C ILE A 4 4.17 -54.25 -10.09
N SER A 5 5.47 -54.16 -9.88
CA SER A 5 6.45 -53.16 -10.28
C SER A 5 6.83 -53.25 -11.77
N LEU A 6 7.01 -52.09 -12.42
CA LEU A 6 7.73 -51.97 -13.68
C LEU A 6 9.04 -51.20 -13.46
N PRO A 7 10.16 -51.61 -14.08
CA PRO A 7 11.45 -50.97 -13.91
C PRO A 7 11.62 -49.84 -14.93
N PHE A 8 12.15 -48.70 -14.52
CA PHE A 8 12.74 -47.74 -15.45
C PHE A 8 14.05 -47.23 -14.87
N GLN A 9 15.14 -47.91 -15.23
CA GLN A 9 16.49 -47.37 -15.15
C GLN A 9 16.72 -46.53 -16.40
N TYR A 10 17.01 -45.24 -16.23
CA TYR A 10 17.81 -44.48 -17.18
C TYR A 10 18.77 -43.60 -16.40
N THR A 11 19.96 -44.13 -16.16
CA THR A 11 21.16 -43.37 -15.83
C THR A 11 21.88 -43.08 -17.13
N HIS A 12 21.89 -41.83 -17.59
CA HIS A 12 22.97 -41.35 -18.45
C HIS A 12 23.30 -39.89 -18.17
N SER A 13 24.58 -39.73 -17.84
CA SER A 13 25.34 -38.51 -17.65
C SER A 13 25.15 -37.50 -18.77
N LEU A 14 24.71 -36.28 -18.42
CA LEU A 14 24.88 -35.06 -19.21
C LEU A 14 25.89 -34.13 -18.52
N LYS A 15 27.07 -34.66 -18.18
CA LYS A 15 28.29 -33.86 -18.08
C LYS A 15 28.88 -33.75 -19.49
N HIS A 16 28.54 -32.68 -20.21
CA HIS A 16 29.31 -32.03 -21.29
C HIS A 16 28.35 -31.28 -22.23
N LEU A 17 27.95 -30.06 -21.84
CA LEU A 17 27.41 -29.08 -22.79
C LEU A 17 27.42 -27.65 -22.23
N PHE A 18 28.56 -27.23 -21.67
CA PHE A 18 28.88 -25.80 -21.50
C PHE A 18 30.40 -25.63 -21.55
N SER A 19 30.95 -25.69 -22.76
CA SER A 19 32.28 -25.19 -23.08
C SER A 19 32.18 -24.65 -24.48
N LEU A 20 32.02 -23.33 -24.60
CA LEU A 20 32.32 -22.46 -25.74
C LEU A 20 31.67 -21.11 -25.41
N TYR A 21 32.44 -20.20 -24.80
CA TYR A 21 32.38 -18.72 -24.85
C TYR A 21 33.09 -18.16 -23.61
N PRO A 22 34.35 -17.68 -23.71
CA PRO A 22 34.98 -16.94 -22.62
C PRO A 22 34.40 -15.52 -22.58
N PHE A 23 33.69 -15.17 -21.50
CA PHE A 23 33.31 -13.80 -21.19
C PHE A 23 34.58 -13.00 -20.82
N GLN A 24 35.13 -12.27 -21.79
CA GLN A 24 36.17 -11.26 -21.54
C GLN A 24 35.55 -10.02 -20.89
N LYS A 25 36.07 -9.61 -19.73
CA LYS A 25 35.78 -8.30 -19.12
C LYS A 25 36.23 -7.17 -20.06
N PRO A 26 35.43 -6.14 -20.34
CA PRO A 26 35.97 -4.95 -21.00
C PRO A 26 36.77 -4.13 -20.00
N LEU A 27 38.07 -4.00 -20.27
CA LEU A 27 38.96 -3.01 -19.68
C LEU A 27 38.59 -1.65 -20.29
N ILE A 28 37.94 -0.77 -19.53
CA ILE A 28 37.74 0.63 -19.98
C ILE A 28 38.99 1.42 -19.57
N GLN A 29 39.83 1.72 -20.56
CA GLN A 29 40.93 2.68 -20.43
C GLN A 29 40.37 4.10 -20.25
N VAL A 30 40.68 4.71 -19.11
CA VAL A 30 40.45 6.13 -18.86
C VAL A 30 41.49 6.93 -19.65
N PHE A 31 41.07 7.52 -20.78
CA PHE A 31 41.85 8.57 -21.45
C PHE A 31 41.39 9.94 -20.94
N SER A 32 42.21 10.53 -20.08
CA SER A 32 42.18 11.94 -19.71
C SER A 32 42.75 12.80 -20.85
N GLN A 33 42.00 13.76 -21.39
CA GLN A 33 42.51 15.06 -21.86
C GLN A 33 41.40 16.14 -21.93
N PRO A 34 41.72 17.42 -21.62
CA PRO A 34 40.73 18.47 -21.41
C PRO A 34 40.34 19.16 -22.71
N ARG A 35 39.04 19.30 -23.00
CA ARG A 35 38.56 20.18 -24.08
C ARG A 35 38.07 21.51 -23.52
N LYS A 36 38.68 22.57 -24.05
CA LYS A 36 38.43 23.99 -23.77
C LYS A 36 36.95 24.33 -24.02
N ILE A 37 36.34 24.98 -23.03
CA ILE A 37 34.99 25.52 -23.08
C ILE A 37 35.03 26.84 -23.84
N THR A 38 34.33 26.92 -24.98
CA THR A 38 34.06 28.18 -25.68
C THR A 38 32.69 28.70 -25.30
N THR A 39 32.68 29.93 -24.79
CA THR A 39 31.57 30.73 -24.32
C THR A 39 30.47 30.91 -25.38
N ILE A 40 29.26 30.41 -25.10
CA ILE A 40 28.03 30.87 -25.77
C ILE A 40 27.07 31.38 -24.69
N ALA A 41 26.65 32.62 -24.91
CA ALA A 41 25.97 33.50 -23.97
C ALA A 41 24.69 32.90 -23.37
N ARG A 42 24.62 32.94 -22.03
CA ARG A 42 23.37 32.82 -21.26
C ARG A 42 22.42 33.95 -21.67
N ARG A 43 21.40 33.65 -22.49
CA ARG A 43 20.14 34.39 -22.42
C ARG A 43 19.44 33.97 -21.12
N LEU A 44 19.59 34.82 -20.10
CA LEU A 44 18.77 34.80 -18.90
C LEU A 44 17.30 35.00 -19.29
N PHE A 45 16.58 33.90 -19.51
CA PHE A 45 15.14 33.93 -19.31
C PHE A 45 14.91 34.01 -17.80
N SER A 46 14.70 35.24 -17.33
CA SER A 46 14.11 35.52 -16.02
C SER A 46 12.71 34.91 -15.99
N LEU A 47 12.60 33.63 -15.64
CA LEU A 47 11.35 33.05 -15.18
C LEU A 47 11.05 33.70 -13.83
N LYS A 48 10.22 34.74 -13.85
CA LYS A 48 9.56 35.23 -12.64
C LYS A 48 8.88 34.02 -11.98
N PRO A 49 9.03 33.82 -10.66
CA PRO A 49 8.21 32.85 -9.96
C PRO A 49 6.76 33.25 -10.25
N LEU A 50 5.99 32.35 -10.87
CA LEU A 50 4.55 32.50 -10.90
C LEU A 50 4.10 32.44 -9.44
N ALA A 51 3.84 33.61 -8.86
CA ALA A 51 3.14 33.73 -7.61
C ALA A 51 1.76 33.10 -7.81
N VAL A 52 1.61 31.85 -7.41
CA VAL A 52 0.32 31.19 -7.28
C VAL A 52 -0.32 31.73 -6.00
N SER A 53 -0.82 32.96 -6.06
CA SER A 53 -1.70 33.51 -5.05
C SER A 53 -3.13 33.08 -5.36
N SER A 54 -3.42 31.79 -5.21
CA SER A 54 -4.81 31.35 -5.02
C SER A 54 -5.04 31.26 -3.51
N PRO A 55 -6.06 31.96 -2.96
CA PRO A 55 -6.33 31.91 -1.53
C PRO A 55 -6.63 30.47 -1.14
N ILE A 56 -5.90 29.96 -0.15
CA ILE A 56 -6.23 28.72 0.55
C ILE A 56 -7.60 28.96 1.19
N ARG A 57 -8.67 28.53 0.52
CA ARG A 57 -9.99 28.46 1.14
C ARG A 57 -9.93 27.32 2.14
N ASN A 58 -10.08 27.65 3.43
CA ASN A 58 -10.37 26.67 4.47
C ASN A 58 -11.68 25.96 4.12
N TYR A 59 -11.59 24.79 3.49
CA TYR A 59 -12.72 23.89 3.23
C TYR A 59 -13.09 23.06 4.47
N GLY A 60 -12.90 23.64 5.67
CA GLY A 60 -13.14 22.98 6.95
C GLY A 60 -14.61 22.70 7.28
N ASP A 61 -15.56 23.14 6.45
CA ASP A 61 -16.99 23.18 6.81
C ASP A 61 -17.97 22.63 5.75
N GLU A 62 -17.52 22.04 4.64
CA GLU A 62 -18.45 21.30 3.79
C GLU A 62 -18.85 20.01 4.51
N LYS A 63 -20.04 20.01 5.12
CA LYS A 63 -20.64 18.84 5.78
C LYS A 63 -20.61 17.64 4.83
N ILE A 64 -19.76 16.66 5.15
CA ILE A 64 -19.70 15.40 4.42
C ILE A 64 -21.08 14.77 4.45
N ASN A 65 -21.58 14.33 3.29
CA ASN A 65 -22.88 13.66 3.23
C ASN A 65 -22.87 12.45 4.19
N PRO A 66 -23.79 12.37 5.17
CA PRO A 66 -23.82 11.31 6.18
C PRO A 66 -23.82 9.89 5.58
N THR A 67 -24.33 9.74 4.36
CA THR A 67 -24.31 8.46 3.63
C THR A 67 -22.90 7.91 3.43
N TYR A 68 -21.91 8.78 3.22
CA TYR A 68 -20.50 8.36 3.05
C TYR A 68 -19.85 7.92 4.36
N LEU A 69 -20.38 8.38 5.49
CA LEU A 69 -19.90 7.98 6.81
C LEU A 69 -20.48 6.63 7.26
N SER A 70 -21.44 6.03 6.53
CA SER A 70 -22.14 4.82 6.98
C SER A 70 -21.26 3.59 7.27
N CYS A 71 -20.09 3.45 6.63
CA CYS A 71 -19.11 2.41 6.95
C CYS A 71 -18.00 2.88 7.92
N SER A 72 -18.09 4.11 8.42
CA SER A 72 -17.13 4.74 9.34
C SER A 72 -17.69 4.80 10.77
N MET A 73 -18.67 3.95 11.14
CA MET A 73 -19.27 3.86 12.48
C MET A 73 -19.62 5.19 13.20
N PRO A 74 -20.29 6.15 12.54
CA PRO A 74 -20.45 7.53 13.04
C PRO A 74 -21.39 7.67 14.25
N HIS A 75 -22.10 6.60 14.63
CA HIS A 75 -23.05 6.58 15.74
C HIS A 75 -22.49 5.93 17.02
N LYS A 76 -21.22 5.49 17.00
CA LYS A 76 -20.54 5.00 18.20
C LYS A 76 -19.87 6.16 18.94
N ASN A 77 -19.59 5.97 20.23
CA ASN A 77 -18.67 6.82 20.97
C ASN A 77 -17.36 6.98 20.18
N PRO A 78 -16.63 8.11 20.29
CA PRO A 78 -15.35 8.31 19.61
C PRO A 78 -14.43 7.10 19.81
N LEU A 79 -14.15 6.39 18.72
CA LEU A 79 -13.28 5.22 18.70
C LEU A 79 -11.83 5.66 18.53
N LYS A 80 -10.89 4.90 19.09
CA LYS A 80 -9.47 4.97 18.76
C LYS A 80 -9.18 4.05 17.56
N VAL A 81 -8.78 4.62 16.44
CA VAL A 81 -8.61 3.89 15.17
C VAL A 81 -7.18 4.03 14.64
N ALA A 82 -6.50 2.89 14.47
CA ALA A 82 -5.22 2.82 13.76
C ALA A 82 -5.49 2.74 12.25
N VAL A 83 -5.06 3.74 11.48
CA VAL A 83 -5.37 3.84 10.05
C VAL A 83 -4.13 3.55 9.21
N LEU A 84 -4.16 2.46 8.44
CA LEU A 84 -3.10 2.16 7.48
C LEU A 84 -3.15 3.12 6.29
N VAL A 85 -2.09 3.93 6.13
CA VAL A 85 -1.92 4.90 5.05
C VAL A 85 -0.76 4.53 4.14
N SER A 86 -0.96 4.66 2.83
CA SER A 86 0.02 4.26 1.81
C SER A 86 0.58 5.42 0.99
N GLY A 87 0.12 6.66 1.25
CA GLY A 87 0.32 7.79 0.32
C GLY A 87 -0.57 7.72 -0.93
N GLY A 88 -1.47 6.74 -0.99
CA GLY A 88 -2.49 6.58 -2.02
C GLY A 88 -3.75 7.41 -1.74
N VAL A 89 -4.60 7.55 -2.76
CA VAL A 89 -5.85 8.34 -2.66
C VAL A 89 -6.86 7.63 -1.77
N ASP A 90 -6.98 6.31 -1.87
CA ASP A 90 -8.05 5.57 -1.23
C ASP A 90 -7.82 5.50 0.29
N SER A 91 -6.58 5.27 0.73
CA SER A 91 -6.21 5.35 2.16
C SER A 91 -6.36 6.76 2.75
N SER A 92 -6.06 7.80 1.96
CA SER A 92 -6.25 9.20 2.37
C SER A 92 -7.73 9.55 2.58
N VAL A 93 -8.60 9.09 1.68
CA VAL A 93 -10.05 9.28 1.82
C VAL A 93 -10.58 8.51 3.02
N ALA A 94 -10.12 7.28 3.25
CA ALA A 94 -10.50 6.49 4.42
C ALA A 94 -10.16 7.20 5.74
N LEU A 95 -8.94 7.74 5.87
CA LEU A 95 -8.54 8.53 7.04
C LEU A 95 -9.46 9.73 7.27
N ARG A 96 -9.73 10.51 6.21
CA ARG A 96 -10.61 11.70 6.30
C ARG A 96 -12.03 11.35 6.71
N LEU A 97 -12.57 10.23 6.23
CA LEU A 97 -13.92 9.79 6.59
C LEU A 97 -14.01 9.39 8.07
N LEU A 98 -12.99 8.70 8.60
CA LEU A 98 -12.94 8.34 10.02
C LEU A 98 -12.78 9.56 10.92
N HIS A 99 -11.90 10.49 10.53
CA HIS A 99 -11.73 11.75 11.23
C HIS A 99 -13.04 12.57 11.24
N ALA A 100 -13.71 12.69 10.09
CA ALA A 100 -14.99 13.39 9.98
C ALA A 100 -16.16 12.67 10.68
N ALA A 101 -16.05 11.37 10.93
CA ALA A 101 -16.98 10.61 11.77
C ALA A 101 -16.76 10.87 13.27
N GLY A 102 -15.75 11.66 13.66
CA GLY A 102 -15.45 12.02 15.04
C GLY A 102 -14.60 11.01 15.79
N HIS A 103 -13.84 10.16 15.08
CA HIS A 103 -12.95 9.18 15.69
C HIS A 103 -11.54 9.73 15.92
N SER A 104 -10.90 9.29 17.00
CA SER A 104 -9.50 9.57 17.29
C SER A 104 -8.62 8.67 16.43
N CYS A 105 -7.98 9.23 15.42
CA CYS A 105 -7.19 8.47 14.45
C CYS A 105 -5.69 8.61 14.72
N THR A 106 -4.95 7.52 14.55
CA THR A 106 -3.49 7.52 14.40
C THR A 106 -3.16 6.83 13.08
N ALA A 107 -2.41 7.50 12.21
CA ALA A 107 -2.04 6.95 10.91
C ALA A 107 -0.75 6.13 11.02
N PHE A 108 -0.66 5.04 10.28
CA PHE A 108 0.49 4.16 10.23
C PHE A 108 0.90 3.89 8.78
N TYR A 109 2.16 4.15 8.47
CA TYR A 109 2.79 3.78 7.20
C TYR A 109 3.65 2.53 7.41
N LEU A 110 3.41 1.47 6.61
CA LEU A 110 4.17 0.23 6.69
C LEU A 110 5.36 0.28 5.72
N LYS A 111 6.58 0.33 6.25
CA LYS A 111 7.81 0.24 5.47
C LYS A 111 8.22 -1.23 5.35
N ILE A 112 8.04 -1.80 4.16
CA ILE A 112 8.34 -3.21 3.84
C ILE A 112 9.42 -3.38 2.76
N TRP A 113 10.02 -2.27 2.31
CA TRP A 113 11.01 -2.28 1.22
C TRP A 113 12.41 -2.64 1.73
N PHE A 114 13.16 -3.36 0.90
CA PHE A 114 14.57 -3.71 1.12
C PHE A 114 15.45 -2.54 0.64
N GLN A 115 16.17 -1.91 1.56
CA GLN A 115 17.01 -0.74 1.24
C GLN A 115 18.27 -1.11 0.44
N GLU A 116 18.76 -2.34 0.56
CA GLU A 116 20.13 -2.69 0.15
C GLU A 116 20.28 -3.07 -1.33
N ASP A 117 19.20 -3.40 -2.04
CA ASP A 117 19.29 -3.95 -3.41
C ASP A 117 19.08 -2.92 -4.54
N PHE A 118 18.52 -1.74 -4.24
CA PHE A 118 18.05 -0.83 -5.29
C PHE A 118 18.92 0.40 -5.57
N GLU A 119 19.90 0.73 -4.71
CA GLU A 119 20.87 1.80 -5.02
C GLU A 119 21.62 1.53 -6.35
N ASN A 120 21.68 0.26 -6.78
CA ASN A 120 22.31 -0.15 -8.02
C ASN A 120 21.40 -0.06 -9.27
N TYR A 121 20.08 0.11 -9.13
CA TYR A 121 19.13 0.03 -10.26
C TYR A 121 18.17 1.24 -10.39
N TRP A 122 17.86 1.94 -9.30
CA TRP A 122 16.94 3.08 -9.33
C TRP A 122 17.56 4.28 -8.62
N SER A 123 17.55 5.43 -9.28
CA SER A 123 18.10 6.68 -8.75
C SER A 123 17.24 7.32 -7.63
N GLU A 124 16.04 6.80 -7.37
CA GLU A 124 15.12 7.28 -6.34
C GLU A 124 14.41 6.09 -5.66
N CYS A 125 14.34 6.09 -4.32
CA CYS A 125 13.63 5.09 -3.53
C CYS A 125 12.11 5.38 -3.54
N PRO A 126 11.25 4.51 -4.14
CA PRO A 126 9.83 4.82 -4.31
C PRO A 126 9.05 5.07 -3.01
N TRP A 127 9.50 4.49 -1.90
CA TRP A 127 8.81 4.59 -0.61
C TRP A 127 8.92 5.98 0.03
N GLU A 128 9.98 6.74 -0.26
CA GLU A 128 10.15 8.07 0.32
C GLU A 128 9.06 9.04 -0.15
N ASP A 129 8.71 8.97 -1.43
CA ASP A 129 7.65 9.80 -1.99
C ASP A 129 6.28 9.41 -1.46
N ASP A 130 5.99 8.11 -1.36
CA ASP A 130 4.75 7.64 -0.75
C ASP A 130 4.65 8.06 0.72
N LEU A 131 5.75 8.05 1.47
CA LEU A 131 5.79 8.54 2.85
C LEU A 131 5.59 10.07 2.92
N LYS A 132 6.19 10.85 2.02
CA LYS A 132 5.94 12.29 1.90
C LYS A 132 4.46 12.58 1.66
N TYR A 133 3.81 11.81 0.79
CA TYR A 133 2.37 11.95 0.52
C TYR A 133 1.52 11.56 1.73
N ALA A 134 1.86 10.46 2.40
CA ALA A 134 1.17 10.04 3.63
C ALA A 134 1.26 11.14 4.70
N LYS A 135 2.46 11.71 4.90
CA LYS A 135 2.69 12.81 5.84
C LYS A 135 1.86 14.04 5.48
N ALA A 136 1.91 14.50 4.24
CA ALA A 136 1.16 15.66 3.78
C ALA A 136 -0.37 15.50 3.99
N VAL A 137 -0.90 14.29 3.82
CA VAL A 137 -2.32 14.01 4.07
C VAL A 137 -2.65 14.05 5.56
N CYS A 138 -1.78 13.51 6.40
CA CYS A 138 -1.95 13.50 7.85
C CYS A 138 -1.89 14.92 8.44
N ASP A 139 -0.92 15.73 7.99
CA ASP A 139 -0.76 17.13 8.40
C ASP A 139 -1.99 17.99 8.07
N GLN A 140 -2.70 17.69 6.96
CA GLN A 140 -3.91 18.42 6.56
C GLN A 140 -5.13 18.17 7.45
N VAL A 141 -5.11 17.12 8.29
CA VAL A 141 -6.22 16.77 9.19
C VAL A 141 -5.76 16.63 10.65
N ASP A 142 -4.54 17.09 10.96
CA ASP A 142 -3.95 17.04 12.29
C ASP A 142 -3.98 15.64 12.93
N VAL A 143 -3.60 14.62 12.13
CA VAL A 143 -3.50 13.23 12.59
C VAL A 143 -2.03 12.84 12.72
N PRO A 144 -1.57 12.23 13.83
CA PRO A 144 -0.21 11.74 13.96
C PRO A 144 0.06 10.60 12.98
N LEU A 145 1.27 10.58 12.40
CA LEU A 145 1.75 9.53 11.50
C LEU A 145 2.94 8.80 12.10
N GLU A 146 2.82 7.48 12.24
CA GLU A 146 3.89 6.58 12.66
C GLU A 146 4.37 5.70 11.50
N VAL A 147 5.65 5.34 11.50
CA VAL A 147 6.25 4.43 10.52
C VAL A 147 6.58 3.12 11.21
N VAL A 148 6.04 2.02 10.69
CA VAL A 148 6.31 0.67 11.20
C VAL A 148 7.16 -0.07 10.18
N HIS A 149 8.33 -0.52 10.62
CA HIS A 149 9.23 -1.32 9.80
C HIS A 149 8.79 -2.79 9.87
N LEU A 150 8.44 -3.36 8.72
CA LEU A 150 7.98 -4.75 8.60
C LEU A 150 8.71 -5.49 7.45
N THR A 151 9.93 -5.06 7.14
CA THR A 151 10.73 -5.59 6.02
C THR A 151 11.05 -7.07 6.24
N ASP A 152 11.46 -7.45 7.45
CA ASP A 152 11.82 -8.84 7.78
C ASP A 152 10.58 -9.74 7.77
N GLU A 153 9.46 -9.28 8.33
CA GLU A 153 8.19 -9.98 8.32
C GLU A 153 7.67 -10.15 6.90
N TYR A 154 7.81 -9.13 6.05
CA TYR A 154 7.44 -9.23 4.63
C TYR A 154 8.29 -10.27 3.90
N TRP A 155 9.62 -10.27 4.12
CA TRP A 155 10.51 -11.27 3.53
C TRP A 155 10.14 -12.69 3.97
N ASN A 156 10.02 -12.91 5.28
CA ASN A 156 9.81 -14.22 5.85
C ASN A 156 8.42 -14.76 5.53
N ASN A 157 7.39 -13.91 5.60
CA ASN A 157 6.00 -14.36 5.52
C ASN A 157 5.40 -14.25 4.12
N VAL A 158 6.00 -13.48 3.20
CA VAL A 158 5.46 -13.26 1.84
C VAL A 158 6.48 -13.65 0.78
N VAL A 159 7.64 -12.99 0.72
CA VAL A 159 8.61 -13.16 -0.38
C VAL A 159 9.17 -14.58 -0.42
N SER A 160 9.63 -15.11 0.71
CA SER A 160 10.22 -16.44 0.81
C SER A 160 9.24 -17.53 0.37
N TYR A 161 7.97 -17.42 0.77
CA TYR A 161 6.90 -18.31 0.33
C TYR A 161 6.70 -18.24 -1.19
N ILE A 162 6.62 -17.03 -1.74
CA ILE A 162 6.39 -16.82 -3.18
C ILE A 162 7.51 -17.44 -4.01
N ILE A 163 8.77 -17.25 -3.60
CA ILE A 163 9.93 -17.83 -4.29
C ILE A 163 9.82 -19.36 -4.31
N GLU A 164 9.41 -19.99 -3.21
CA GLU A 164 9.28 -21.45 -3.14
C GLU A 164 8.13 -21.98 -4.01
N GLU A 165 7.01 -21.26 -4.05
CA GLU A 165 5.89 -21.58 -4.94
C GLU A 165 6.30 -21.48 -6.42
N TYR A 166 7.08 -20.46 -6.79
CA TYR A 166 7.59 -20.31 -8.15
C TYR A 166 8.55 -21.43 -8.55
N LYS A 167 9.43 -21.89 -7.65
CA LYS A 167 10.29 -23.06 -7.92
C LYS A 167 9.47 -24.32 -8.21
N CYS A 168 8.28 -24.40 -7.62
CA CYS A 168 7.34 -25.49 -7.84
C CYS A 168 6.41 -25.28 -9.05
N GLY A 169 6.61 -24.22 -9.84
CA GLY A 169 5.77 -23.90 -11.01
C GLY A 169 4.36 -23.41 -10.67
N ARG A 170 4.12 -22.98 -9.42
CA ARG A 170 2.85 -22.38 -8.99
C ARG A 170 2.88 -20.87 -9.14
N THR A 171 1.71 -20.25 -9.26
CA THR A 171 1.55 -18.78 -9.34
C THR A 171 0.82 -18.28 -8.09
N PRO A 172 1.54 -17.97 -6.99
CA PRO A 172 0.93 -17.47 -5.77
C PRO A 172 0.44 -16.02 -5.93
N ASN A 173 -0.49 -15.60 -5.09
CA ASN A 173 -0.97 -14.22 -5.05
C ASN A 173 -0.35 -13.45 -3.86
N PRO A 174 0.64 -12.57 -4.09
CA PRO A 174 1.29 -11.79 -3.03
C PRO A 174 0.32 -10.90 -2.24
N ASP A 175 -0.71 -10.35 -2.90
CA ASP A 175 -1.59 -9.35 -2.29
C ASP A 175 -2.48 -9.98 -1.20
N VAL A 176 -2.95 -11.21 -1.45
CA VAL A 176 -3.71 -11.99 -0.45
C VAL A 176 -2.85 -12.26 0.79
N LEU A 177 -1.58 -12.60 0.58
CA LEU A 177 -0.63 -12.89 1.67
C LEU A 177 -0.25 -11.61 2.42
N CYS A 178 0.01 -10.51 1.71
CA CYS A 178 0.34 -9.21 2.30
C CYS A 178 -0.80 -8.73 3.22
N ASN A 179 -2.05 -8.81 2.77
CA ASN A 179 -3.18 -8.42 3.61
C ASN A 179 -3.28 -9.30 4.86
N THR A 180 -3.19 -10.63 4.69
CA THR A 180 -3.43 -11.58 5.79
C THR A 180 -2.28 -11.65 6.79
N ARG A 181 -1.04 -11.59 6.31
CA ARG A 181 0.17 -11.84 7.12
C ARG A 181 0.87 -10.55 7.56
N ILE A 182 0.70 -9.45 6.82
CA ILE A 182 1.44 -8.21 7.07
C ILE A 182 0.50 -7.12 7.57
N LYS A 183 -0.42 -6.63 6.73
CA LYS A 183 -1.31 -5.52 7.10
C LYS A 183 -2.21 -5.83 8.29
N PHE A 184 -2.75 -7.05 8.33
CA PHE A 184 -3.66 -7.50 9.39
C PHE A 184 -3.08 -8.66 10.21
N GLY A 185 -1.79 -8.96 10.03
CA GLY A 185 -1.02 -9.91 10.85
C GLY A 185 0.05 -9.15 11.62
N ALA A 186 1.27 -9.15 11.10
CA ALA A 186 2.44 -8.54 11.74
C ALA A 186 2.22 -7.10 12.23
N PHE A 187 1.50 -6.25 11.47
CA PHE A 187 1.15 -4.91 11.93
C PHE A 187 0.26 -4.93 13.18
N MET A 188 -0.77 -5.78 13.20
CA MET A 188 -1.68 -5.89 14.35
C MET A 188 -0.98 -6.44 15.59
N ASP A 189 0.03 -7.29 15.39
CA ASP A 189 0.91 -7.78 16.46
C ASP A 189 1.81 -6.64 16.98
N ALA A 190 2.39 -5.84 16.08
CA ALA A 190 3.25 -4.70 16.43
C ALA A 190 2.52 -3.63 17.26
N ILE A 191 1.23 -3.39 16.99
CA ILE A 191 0.41 -2.43 17.75
C ILE A 191 -0.40 -3.07 18.88
N SER A 192 -0.17 -4.35 19.20
CA SER A 192 -0.98 -5.08 20.19
C SER A 192 -0.92 -4.49 21.61
N GLY A 193 0.17 -3.81 21.95
CA GLY A 193 0.32 -3.07 23.22
C GLY A 193 -0.33 -1.69 23.23
N MET A 194 -0.88 -1.23 22.10
CA MET A 194 -1.54 0.07 21.97
C MET A 194 -3.06 -0.08 22.08
N GLU A 195 -3.71 0.92 22.67
CA GLU A 195 -5.16 0.92 22.84
C GLU A 195 -5.87 1.42 21.57
N PHE A 196 -6.07 0.53 20.59
CA PHE A 196 -6.93 0.79 19.43
C PHE A 196 -8.14 -0.15 19.41
N ASP A 197 -9.32 0.44 19.22
CA ASP A 197 -10.57 -0.31 19.06
C ASP A 197 -10.60 -1.04 17.71
N PHE A 198 -10.14 -0.37 16.65
CA PHE A 198 -10.16 -0.89 15.29
C PHE A 198 -8.90 -0.51 14.50
N VAL A 199 -8.57 -1.34 13.52
CA VAL A 199 -7.63 -1.02 12.44
C VAL A 199 -8.42 -0.73 11.17
N ALA A 200 -8.10 0.37 10.50
CA ALA A 200 -8.71 0.78 9.27
C ALA A 200 -7.74 0.77 8.09
N SER A 201 -8.29 0.64 6.89
CA SER A 201 -7.52 0.82 5.65
C SER A 201 -8.43 1.28 4.51
N GLY A 202 -7.83 1.73 3.41
CA GLY A 202 -8.52 2.16 2.19
C GLY A 202 -9.10 1.03 1.34
N HIS A 203 -9.35 -0.16 1.87
CA HIS A 203 -9.89 -1.25 1.06
C HIS A 203 -11.37 -1.01 0.71
N TYR A 204 -11.73 -1.31 -0.54
CA TYR A 204 -13.11 -1.40 -1.00
C TYR A 204 -13.68 -2.77 -0.63
N ALA A 205 -14.09 -2.89 0.62
CA ALA A 205 -14.84 -4.01 1.15
C ALA A 205 -15.67 -3.52 2.35
N LYS A 206 -16.67 -4.29 2.78
CA LYS A 206 -17.49 -3.93 3.94
C LYS A 206 -17.35 -5.01 5.01
N ILE A 207 -17.15 -4.61 6.26
CA ILE A 207 -17.26 -5.51 7.40
C ILE A 207 -18.56 -5.21 8.13
N VAL A 208 -19.30 -6.26 8.45
CA VAL A 208 -20.49 -6.19 9.31
C VAL A 208 -20.16 -6.90 10.60
N HIS A 209 -19.98 -6.12 11.66
CA HIS A 209 -19.84 -6.65 13.01
C HIS A 209 -21.21 -7.02 13.57
N ALA A 210 -21.22 -8.02 14.45
CA ALA A 210 -22.39 -8.33 15.24
C ALA A 210 -22.79 -7.16 16.15
N SER A 211 -24.08 -7.10 16.49
CA SER A 211 -24.56 -6.10 17.45
C SER A 211 -23.98 -6.36 18.86
N THR A 212 -23.94 -5.34 19.70
CA THR A 212 -23.44 -5.44 21.09
C THR A 212 -24.23 -6.44 21.95
N ALA A 213 -25.45 -6.80 21.56
CA ALA A 213 -26.25 -7.83 22.22
C ALA A 213 -25.83 -9.27 21.82
N GLN A 214 -24.93 -9.43 20.85
CA GLN A 214 -24.54 -10.70 20.23
C GLN A 214 -23.02 -10.77 20.05
N LEU A 215 -22.25 -10.54 21.12
CA LEU A 215 -20.78 -10.48 21.10
C LEU A 215 -20.11 -11.76 20.54
N ASP A 216 -20.80 -12.89 20.62
CA ASP A 216 -20.31 -14.20 20.16
C ASP A 216 -20.46 -14.40 18.63
N GLU A 217 -21.28 -13.60 17.96
CA GLU A 217 -21.50 -13.74 16.52
C GLU A 217 -20.26 -13.31 15.70
N PRO A 218 -19.97 -13.98 14.58
CA PRO A 218 -18.83 -13.67 13.75
C PRO A 218 -19.00 -12.33 13.01
N SER A 219 -17.88 -11.67 12.73
CA SER A 219 -17.87 -10.54 11.80
C SER A 219 -17.87 -11.04 10.35
N ILE A 220 -18.69 -10.43 9.50
CA ILE A 220 -18.90 -10.87 8.12
C ILE A 220 -18.23 -9.89 7.16
N LEU A 221 -17.31 -10.41 6.34
CA LEU A 221 -16.78 -9.70 5.18
C LEU A 221 -17.81 -9.73 4.05
N LYS A 222 -18.20 -8.56 3.54
CA LYS A 222 -19.16 -8.36 2.46
C LYS A 222 -18.54 -7.57 1.32
N LEU A 223 -19.09 -7.79 0.13
CA LEU A 223 -18.79 -7.02 -1.06
C LEU A 223 -18.98 -5.51 -0.82
N SER A 224 -18.09 -4.74 -1.41
CA SER A 224 -18.20 -3.29 -1.57
C SER A 224 -19.47 -2.92 -2.35
N LYS A 225 -20.03 -1.74 -2.07
CA LYS A 225 -21.07 -1.18 -2.95
C LYS A 225 -20.55 -0.85 -4.35
N ASP A 226 -19.23 -0.63 -4.50
CA ASP A 226 -18.58 -0.49 -5.80
C ASP A 226 -18.01 -1.84 -6.24
N MET A 227 -18.79 -2.57 -7.04
CA MET A 227 -18.41 -3.89 -7.55
C MET A 227 -17.21 -3.86 -8.50
N VAL A 228 -16.90 -2.72 -9.12
CA VAL A 228 -15.74 -2.58 -10.03
C VAL A 228 -14.45 -2.49 -9.23
N LYS A 229 -14.51 -1.83 -8.09
CA LYS A 229 -13.37 -1.65 -7.19
C LYS A 229 -13.33 -2.67 -6.05
N ASP A 230 -14.25 -3.62 -5.98
CA ASP A 230 -14.33 -4.58 -4.88
C ASP A 230 -12.99 -5.32 -4.66
N GLN A 231 -12.56 -5.37 -3.41
CA GLN A 231 -11.28 -5.97 -3.00
C GLN A 231 -11.47 -7.14 -2.04
N THR A 232 -12.69 -7.67 -1.87
CA THR A 232 -12.94 -8.80 -0.95
C THR A 232 -12.14 -10.05 -1.32
N TYR A 233 -11.86 -10.26 -2.61
CA TYR A 233 -11.00 -11.33 -3.09
C TYR A 233 -9.62 -11.32 -2.41
N PHE A 234 -8.99 -10.15 -2.30
CA PHE A 234 -7.67 -9.98 -1.67
C PHE A 234 -7.71 -10.09 -0.14
N LEU A 235 -8.91 -10.08 0.45
CA LEU A 235 -9.17 -10.17 1.88
C LEU A 235 -9.78 -11.53 2.28
N SER A 236 -9.85 -12.47 1.33
CA SER A 236 -10.53 -13.76 1.49
C SER A 236 -9.93 -14.67 2.56
N HIS A 237 -8.67 -14.45 2.95
CA HIS A 237 -7.95 -15.28 3.91
C HIS A 237 -7.93 -14.70 5.34
N LEU A 238 -8.68 -13.62 5.60
CA LEU A 238 -8.76 -13.05 6.94
C LEU A 238 -9.51 -13.97 7.90
N SER A 239 -8.90 -14.18 9.07
CA SER A 239 -9.51 -14.90 10.18
C SER A 239 -10.58 -14.06 10.89
N GLN A 240 -11.43 -14.69 11.70
CA GLN A 240 -12.40 -13.98 12.53
C GLN A 240 -11.74 -13.07 13.57
N ALA A 241 -10.60 -13.46 14.13
CA ALA A 241 -9.84 -12.63 15.05
C ALA A 241 -9.36 -11.32 14.40
N GLN A 242 -8.96 -11.41 13.12
CA GLN A 242 -8.62 -10.23 12.32
C GLN A 242 -9.88 -9.43 12.01
N LEU A 243 -10.90 -10.03 11.37
CA LEU A 243 -12.12 -9.35 10.93
C LEU A 243 -12.83 -8.59 12.05
N LYS A 244 -12.87 -9.13 13.28
CA LYS A 244 -13.51 -8.46 14.44
C LYS A 244 -12.88 -7.12 14.80
N ARG A 245 -11.62 -6.89 14.40
CA ARG A 245 -10.85 -5.66 14.69
C ARG A 245 -10.72 -4.72 13.49
N LEU A 246 -11.36 -5.00 12.36
CA LEU A 246 -11.17 -4.21 11.13
C LEU A 246 -12.38 -3.35 10.77
N ILE A 247 -12.11 -2.17 10.22
CA ILE A 247 -13.12 -1.29 9.60
C ILE A 247 -12.64 -0.82 8.21
N PHE A 248 -13.54 -0.79 7.23
CA PHE A 248 -13.24 -0.36 5.85
C PHE A 248 -14.18 0.76 5.42
N PRO A 249 -13.78 2.04 5.58
CA PRO A 249 -14.64 3.20 5.33
C PRO A 249 -15.19 3.27 3.89
N LEU A 250 -14.43 2.78 2.90
CA LEU A 250 -14.80 2.89 1.49
C LEU A 250 -15.86 1.88 1.04
N GLY A 251 -16.11 0.80 1.79
CA GLY A 251 -17.04 -0.26 1.39
C GLY A 251 -18.49 0.16 1.18
N CYS A 252 -18.92 1.26 1.82
CA CYS A 252 -20.29 1.76 1.70
C CYS A 252 -20.46 2.81 0.59
N ILE A 253 -19.39 3.14 -0.14
CA ILE A 253 -19.38 4.19 -1.14
C ILE A 253 -19.58 3.57 -2.51
N GLN A 254 -20.65 3.97 -3.18
CA GLN A 254 -21.01 3.48 -4.50
C GLN A 254 -20.35 4.38 -5.56
N LYS A 255 -19.69 3.78 -6.56
CA LYS A 255 -19.21 4.40 -7.80
C LYS A 255 -18.88 5.88 -7.62
N VAL A 256 -17.74 6.17 -6.99
CA VAL A 256 -17.24 7.54 -6.91
C VAL A 256 -16.92 7.96 -8.34
N ARG A 257 -17.85 8.65 -9.02
CA ARG A 257 -17.40 9.69 -9.96
C ARG A 257 -16.47 10.52 -9.11
N MET A 258 -15.21 10.46 -9.49
CA MET A 258 -14.07 11.05 -8.81
C MET A 258 -14.32 12.45 -8.25
N LYS A 259 -15.35 13.20 -8.67
CA LYS A 259 -15.78 14.50 -8.12
C LYS A 259 -15.79 14.63 -6.59
N PHE A 260 -16.29 13.67 -5.80
CA PHE A 260 -16.34 13.83 -4.32
C PHE A 260 -14.95 13.63 -3.68
N ALA A 261 -14.26 12.56 -4.08
CA ALA A 261 -12.87 12.36 -3.72
C ALA A 261 -11.96 13.44 -4.30
N ARG A 262 -12.27 14.07 -5.45
CA ARG A 262 -11.52 15.13 -6.18
C ARG A 262 -11.76 16.53 -5.64
N LEU A 263 -12.82 16.73 -4.86
CA LEU A 263 -12.97 17.88 -3.97
C LEU A 263 -12.05 17.73 -2.75
N LEU A 264 -12.07 16.56 -2.09
CA LEU A 264 -11.18 16.27 -0.95
C LEU A 264 -9.72 16.07 -1.36
N SER A 265 -9.48 15.60 -2.58
CA SER A 265 -8.16 15.34 -3.16
C SER A 265 -7.70 16.45 -4.09
N HIS A 266 -8.39 17.59 -4.25
CA HIS A 266 -7.72 18.75 -4.85
C HIS A 266 -6.51 19.20 -4.01
N LEU A 267 -6.56 18.91 -2.70
CA LEU A 267 -5.46 19.01 -1.73
C LEU A 267 -4.37 17.92 -1.87
N ILE A 268 -4.67 16.78 -2.49
CA ILE A 268 -3.75 15.64 -2.72
C ILE A 268 -3.23 15.63 -4.17
N TYR A 269 -4.00 16.18 -5.10
CA TYR A 269 -3.67 16.28 -6.52
C TYR A 269 -2.55 17.32 -6.76
N GLN A 270 -2.41 18.30 -5.85
CA GLN A 270 -1.24 19.18 -5.85
C GLN A 270 0.06 18.47 -5.43
N THR A 271 -0.01 17.30 -4.79
CA THR A 271 1.18 16.56 -4.38
C THR A 271 1.58 15.52 -5.44
N LYS A 272 0.65 14.75 -6.01
CA LYS A 272 0.90 13.74 -7.08
C LYS A 272 0.79 14.27 -8.51
N THR A 273 1.35 15.43 -8.84
CA THR A 273 1.38 15.90 -10.25
C THR A 273 2.26 14.99 -11.11
N GLY A 274 1.66 14.02 -11.82
CA GLY A 274 2.25 13.41 -13.01
C GLY A 274 2.16 11.88 -13.15
N ARG A 275 1.92 11.10 -12.09
CA ARG A 275 1.83 9.63 -12.20
C ARG A 275 0.72 9.05 -11.32
N ILE A 276 -0.35 8.56 -11.95
CA ILE A 276 -1.35 7.71 -11.29
C ILE A 276 -0.71 6.32 -11.13
N HIS A 277 -0.07 6.07 -9.99
CA HIS A 277 0.27 4.70 -9.61
C HIS A 277 -1.02 3.99 -9.23
N LYS A 278 -1.35 2.92 -9.98
CA LYS A 278 -2.38 1.96 -9.58
C LYS A 278 -2.01 1.44 -8.19
N GLU A 279 -2.92 1.56 -7.21
CA GLU A 279 -2.81 0.90 -5.92
C GLU A 279 -2.89 -0.62 -6.13
N TYR A 280 -1.76 -1.20 -6.54
CA TYR A 280 -1.48 -2.60 -6.26
C TYR A 280 -0.94 -2.65 -4.83
N ALA A 281 -1.34 -3.64 -4.05
CA ALA A 281 -1.03 -3.70 -2.64
C ALA A 281 0.47 -3.90 -2.41
N PHE A 282 1.26 -2.83 -2.33
CA PHE A 282 2.70 -2.86 -2.02
C PHE A 282 3.45 -4.02 -2.69
N SER A 283 3.06 -4.38 -3.91
CA SER A 283 3.72 -5.42 -4.67
C SER A 283 5.05 -4.83 -5.08
N ALA A 284 6.12 -5.32 -4.46
CA ALA A 284 7.48 -5.10 -4.92
C ALA A 284 7.50 -5.33 -6.44
N ARG A 285 7.62 -4.24 -7.20
CA ARG A 285 7.84 -4.29 -8.64
C ARG A 285 9.32 -4.50 -8.89
#